data_AF-N9MEL5-F1
#
_entry.id   AF-N9MEL5-F1
#
_cell.length_a   1.000
_cell.length_b   1.000
_cell.length_c   1.000
_cell.angle_alpha   90.00
_cell.angle_beta   90.00
_cell.angle_gamma   90.00
#
_symmetry.space_group_name_H-M   'P 1'
#
loop_
_entity.id
_entity.type
_entity.pdbx_description
1 polymer ?
#
loop_
_entity_poly.entity_id
_entity_poly.type
_entity_poly.pdbx_seq_one_letter_code
_entity_poly.pdbx_strand_id
1 'polypeptide(L)'
;MFADLLLPMFDDEYYPDILVAEIKQHIERFASKVSKSGLSDQDVYQLAHETVADINVMKPQFEDLDSSLDDTAADYIAEAMMMVVQEQGLFDIEMEELVVNREW
;
A
#
# COMPACT_ATOMS: atom_id res chain seq x y z
N MET A 1 11.73 -7.24 -8.05
CA MET A 1 11.81 -7.71 -6.66
C MET A 1 10.63 -7.08 -5.94
N PHE A 2 9.42 -7.58 -6.24
CA PHE A 2 8.09 -7.25 -5.66
C PHE A 2 7.05 -8.26 -6.20
N ALA A 3 7.49 -9.47 -6.56
CA ALA A 3 6.61 -10.45 -7.21
C ALA A 3 5.47 -10.88 -6.28
N ASP A 4 5.69 -10.74 -4.98
CA ASP A 4 4.84 -11.27 -3.93
C ASP A 4 4.05 -10.18 -3.17
N LEU A 5 4.08 -8.92 -3.63
CA LEU A 5 3.28 -7.86 -3.00
C LEU A 5 1.79 -8.14 -3.18
N LEU A 6 1.04 -8.05 -2.07
CA LEU A 6 -0.40 -8.25 -2.00
C LEU A 6 -0.87 -9.66 -2.40
N LEU A 7 0.01 -10.68 -2.33
CA LEU A 7 -0.41 -12.08 -2.59
C LEU A 7 -1.68 -12.49 -1.82
N PRO A 8 -1.82 -12.18 -0.51
CA PRO A 8 -3.05 -12.51 0.21
C PRO A 8 -4.30 -11.86 -0.39
N MET A 9 -4.21 -10.66 -0.96
CA MET A 9 -5.33 -10.01 -1.64
C MET A 9 -5.63 -10.64 -3.00
N PHE A 10 -4.63 -11.09 -3.75
CA PHE A 10 -4.84 -11.81 -5.02
C PHE A 10 -5.40 -13.22 -4.82
N ASP A 11 -5.07 -13.87 -3.70
CA ASP A 11 -5.58 -15.21 -3.37
C ASP A 11 -7.02 -15.17 -2.81
N ASP A 12 -7.54 -13.99 -2.47
CA ASP A 12 -8.89 -13.79 -1.96
C ASP A 12 -9.83 -13.29 -3.05
N GLU A 13 -10.77 -14.13 -3.47
CA GLU A 13 -11.78 -13.84 -4.49
C GLU A 13 -12.67 -12.64 -4.14
N TYR A 14 -12.69 -12.19 -2.87
CA TYR A 14 -13.39 -10.98 -2.47
C TYR A 14 -12.79 -9.71 -3.07
N TYR A 15 -11.48 -9.67 -3.32
CA TYR A 15 -10.81 -8.50 -3.90
C TYR A 15 -10.59 -8.70 -5.41
N PRO A 16 -11.14 -7.83 -6.28
CA PRO A 16 -10.97 -7.99 -7.73
C PRO A 16 -9.50 -7.83 -8.15
N ASP A 17 -8.92 -8.85 -8.81
CA ASP A 17 -7.53 -8.87 -9.30
C ASP A 17 -7.10 -7.57 -10.00
N ILE A 18 -8.00 -7.00 -10.80
CA ILE A 18 -7.72 -5.77 -11.57
C ILE A 18 -7.46 -4.57 -10.64
N LEU A 19 -8.21 -4.46 -9.54
CA LEU A 19 -8.06 -3.40 -8.56
C LEU A 19 -6.87 -3.67 -7.64
N VAL A 20 -6.67 -4.93 -7.22
CA VAL A 20 -5.47 -5.32 -6.45
C VAL A 20 -4.19 -5.03 -7.24
N ALA A 21 -4.19 -5.27 -8.56
CA ALA A 21 -3.08 -4.94 -9.45
C ALA A 21 -2.83 -3.42 -9.56
N GLU A 22 -3.87 -2.60 -9.44
CA GLU A 22 -3.72 -1.14 -9.42
C GLU A 22 -3.15 -0.65 -8.07
N ILE A 23 -3.62 -1.18 -6.94
CA ILE A 23 -2.99 -0.94 -5.62
C ILE A 23 -1.51 -1.32 -5.65
N LYS A 24 -1.18 -2.49 -6.20
CA LYS A 24 0.21 -2.94 -6.36
C LYS A 24 1.05 -1.92 -7.16
N GLN A 25 0.50 -1.33 -8.21
CA GLN A 25 1.21 -0.29 -8.97
C GLN A 25 1.44 0.99 -8.14
N HIS A 26 0.50 1.39 -7.27
CA HIS A 26 0.72 2.50 -6.34
C HIS A 26 1.87 2.19 -5.38
N ILE A 27 1.91 0.98 -4.80
CA ILE A 27 2.99 0.56 -3.91
C ILE A 27 4.33 0.43 -4.63
N GLU A 28 4.37 -0.05 -5.88
CA GLU A 28 5.60 -0.08 -6.68
C GLU A 28 6.13 1.33 -6.98
N ARG A 29 5.24 2.31 -7.20
CA ARG A 29 5.63 3.72 -7.33
C ARG A 29 6.16 4.27 -6.02
N PHE A 30 5.54 3.95 -4.89
CA PHE A 30 6.05 4.27 -3.56
C PHE A 30 7.47 3.71 -3.38
N ALA A 31 7.70 2.44 -3.70
CA ALA A 31 9.01 1.80 -3.64
C ALA A 31 10.06 2.54 -4.47
N SER A 32 9.73 2.92 -5.70
CA SER A 32 10.63 3.72 -6.54
C SER A 32 10.93 5.10 -5.96
N LYS A 33 10.03 5.71 -5.17
CA LYS A 33 10.28 6.98 -4.50
C LYS A 33 11.14 6.79 -3.25
N VAL A 34 10.89 5.74 -2.47
CA VAL A 34 11.62 5.42 -1.22
C VAL A 34 13.04 4.93 -1.48
N SER A 35 13.32 4.33 -2.64
CA SER A 35 14.68 3.89 -3.01
C SER A 35 15.69 5.03 -3.24
N LYS A 36 15.29 6.28 -3.06
CA LYS A 36 16.17 7.45 -3.17
C LYS A 36 16.95 7.63 -1.88
N SER A 37 18.25 7.91 -2.00
CA SER A 37 19.12 8.13 -0.83
C SER A 37 18.76 9.40 -0.06
N GLY A 38 18.80 9.33 1.28
CA GLY A 38 18.73 10.51 2.16
C GLY A 38 17.31 10.92 2.58
N LEU A 39 16.33 10.02 2.48
CA LEU A 39 15.00 10.24 3.04
C LEU A 39 15.04 10.12 4.57
N SER A 40 14.34 11.03 5.24
CA SER A 40 14.00 10.90 6.65
C SER A 40 12.73 10.07 6.81
N ASP A 41 12.45 9.61 8.04
CA ASP A 41 11.21 8.89 8.35
C ASP A 41 9.97 9.73 8.00
N GLN A 42 10.04 11.05 8.23
CA GLN A 42 8.97 11.97 7.86
C GLN A 42 8.74 12.03 6.35
N ASP A 43 9.81 11.99 5.54
CA ASP A 43 9.67 11.95 4.08
C ASP A 43 9.00 10.64 3.63
N VAL A 44 9.35 9.52 4.28
CA VAL A 44 8.75 8.21 4.00
C VAL A 44 7.25 8.22 4.33
N TYR A 45 6.87 8.75 5.49
CA TYR A 45 5.45 8.88 5.86
C TYR A 45 4.68 9.77 4.89
N GLN A 46 5.27 10.90 4.46
CA GLN A 46 4.63 11.77 3.47
C GLN A 46 4.39 11.03 2.14
N LEU A 47 5.37 10.25 1.68
CA LEU A 47 5.23 9.43 0.48
C LEU A 47 4.21 8.30 0.66
N ALA A 48 4.13 7.71 1.85
CA ALA A 48 3.16 6.70 2.20
C ALA A 48 1.74 7.29 2.15
N HIS A 49 1.53 8.46 2.76
CA HIS A 49 0.25 9.15 2.78
C HIS A 49 -0.22 9.55 1.39
N GLU A 50 0.68 9.99 0.51
CA GLU A 50 0.36 10.22 -0.92
C GLU A 50 -0.15 8.94 -1.59
N THR A 51 0.52 7.81 -1.32
CA THR A 51 0.17 6.51 -1.91
C THR A 51 -1.20 6.04 -1.42
N VAL A 52 -1.47 6.17 -0.12
CA VAL A 52 -2.76 5.81 0.50
C VAL A 52 -3.88 6.75 0.04
N ALA A 53 -3.58 8.04 -0.18
CA ALA A 53 -4.55 8.97 -0.75
C ALA A 53 -4.96 8.58 -2.18
N ASP A 54 -4.03 8.10 -3.01
CA ASP A 54 -4.37 7.55 -4.32
C ASP A 54 -5.25 6.30 -4.19
N ILE A 55 -4.96 5.41 -3.22
CA ILE A 55 -5.77 4.21 -2.96
C ILE A 55 -7.17 4.55 -2.43
N ASN A 56 -7.32 5.58 -1.59
CA ASN A 56 -8.62 6.06 -1.09
C ASN A 56 -9.57 6.40 -2.25
N VAL A 57 -9.04 6.93 -3.36
CA VAL A 57 -9.84 7.27 -4.56
C VAL A 57 -10.43 6.03 -5.23
N MET A 58 -9.86 4.85 -5.00
CA MET A 58 -10.32 3.58 -5.59
C MET A 58 -11.55 3.00 -4.88
N LYS A 59 -11.94 3.49 -3.69
CA LYS A 59 -13.08 2.95 -2.92
C LYS A 59 -14.35 2.72 -3.75
N PRO A 60 -14.83 3.68 -4.58
CA PRO A 60 -16.04 3.46 -5.38
C PRO A 60 -15.90 2.33 -6.41
N GLN A 61 -14.69 2.07 -6.92
CA GLN A 61 -14.46 1.02 -7.90
C GLN A 61 -14.57 -0.37 -7.27
N PHE A 62 -14.14 -0.51 -6.01
CA PHE A 62 -14.35 -1.73 -5.24
C PHE A 62 -15.85 -1.94 -4.99
N GLU A 63 -16.57 -0.90 -4.58
CA GLU A 63 -18.02 -0.96 -4.35
C GLU A 63 -18.80 -1.34 -5.63
N ASP A 64 -18.41 -0.80 -6.78
CA ASP A 64 -19.01 -1.11 -8.10
C ASP A 64 -18.82 -2.59 -8.51
N LEU A 65 -17.87 -3.31 -7.88
CA LEU A 65 -17.57 -4.72 -8.12
C LEU A 65 -17.97 -5.63 -6.95
N ASP A 66 -18.93 -5.19 -6.12
CA ASP A 66 -19.40 -5.90 -4.93
C ASP A 66 -18.28 -6.23 -3.91
N SER A 67 -17.23 -5.41 -3.89
CA SER A 67 -16.07 -5.52 -3.00
C SER A 67 -15.89 -4.26 -2.15
N SER A 68 -14.89 -4.23 -1.26
CA SER A 68 -14.55 -3.02 -0.50
C SER A 68 -13.09 -3.02 -0.07
N LEU A 69 -12.55 -1.82 0.16
CA LEU A 69 -11.38 -1.66 1.02
C LEU A 69 -11.87 -1.75 2.46
N ASP A 70 -11.43 -2.76 3.20
CA ASP A 70 -11.79 -3.02 4.59
C ASP A 70 -10.55 -3.06 5.50
N ASP A 71 -10.75 -3.37 6.77
CA ASP A 71 -9.66 -3.49 7.75
C ASP A 71 -8.63 -4.55 7.31
N THR A 72 -9.07 -5.62 6.67
CA THR A 72 -8.18 -6.70 6.19
C THR A 72 -7.33 -6.22 5.00
N ALA A 73 -7.92 -5.48 4.06
CA ALA A 73 -7.18 -4.81 3.00
C ALA A 73 -6.17 -3.79 3.56
N ALA A 74 -6.53 -3.06 4.62
CA ALA A 74 -5.62 -2.13 5.28
C ALA A 74 -4.37 -2.84 5.81
N ASP A 75 -4.54 -3.99 6.47
CA ASP A 75 -3.43 -4.79 6.99
C ASP A 75 -2.52 -5.28 5.85
N TYR A 76 -3.08 -5.83 4.78
CA TYR A 76 -2.28 -6.31 3.64
C TYR A 76 -1.52 -5.19 2.93
N ILE A 77 -2.14 -4.01 2.78
CA ILE A 77 -1.48 -2.83 2.19
C ILE A 77 -0.36 -2.33 3.11
N ALA A 78 -0.60 -2.25 4.42
CA ALA A 78 0.39 -1.83 5.40
C ALA A 78 1.60 -2.77 5.42
N GLU A 79 1.36 -4.09 5.41
CA GLU A 79 2.41 -5.11 5.32
C GLU A 79 3.24 -4.95 4.02
N ALA A 80 2.56 -4.78 2.88
CA ALA A 80 3.22 -4.58 1.59
C ALA A 80 4.09 -3.31 1.56
N MET A 81 3.59 -2.19 2.11
CA MET A 81 4.37 -0.96 2.24
C MET A 81 5.52 -1.11 3.24
N MET A 82 5.34 -1.88 4.31
CA MET A 82 6.39 -2.16 5.28
C MET A 82 7.55 -2.96 4.64
N MET A 83 7.23 -3.96 3.80
CA MET A 83 8.26 -4.69 3.06
C MET A 83 9.12 -3.75 2.21
N VAL A 84 8.49 -2.79 1.52
CA VAL A 84 9.19 -1.80 0.69
C VAL A 84 10.20 -0.98 1.49
N VAL A 85 9.81 -0.43 2.64
CA VAL A 85 10.70 0.42 3.45
C VAL A 85 11.82 -0.40 4.11
N GLN A 86 11.52 -1.63 4.54
CA GLN A 86 12.52 -2.55 5.11
C GLN A 86 13.57 -2.98 4.08
N GLU A 87 13.20 -3.16 2.81
CA GLU A 87 14.16 -3.43 1.74
C GLU A 87 15.16 -2.28 1.53
N GLN A 88 14.77 -1.05 1.88
CA GLN A 88 15.68 0.11 1.84
C GLN A 88 16.49 0.29 3.14
N GLY A 89 16.34 -0.62 4.11
CA GLY A 89 17.01 -0.57 5.40
C GLY A 89 16.37 0.39 6.40
N LEU A 90 15.14 0.84 6.16
CA LEU A 90 14.39 1.73 7.03
C LEU A 90 13.59 0.91 8.06
N PHE A 91 14.24 0.51 9.15
CA PHE A 91 13.65 -0.38 10.15
C PHE A 91 12.92 0.34 11.29
N ASP A 92 13.11 1.65 11.43
CA ASP A 92 12.49 2.46 12.50
C ASP A 92 11.09 2.98 12.12
N ILE A 93 10.62 2.66 10.91
CA ILE A 93 9.30 3.06 10.40
C ILE A 93 8.20 2.27 11.13
N GLU A 94 7.16 2.97 11.56
CA GLU A 94 5.97 2.39 12.16
C GLU A 94 4.97 1.99 11.07
N MET A 95 4.57 0.71 11.07
CA MET A 95 3.67 0.15 10.05
C MET A 95 2.29 0.83 10.05
N GLU A 96 1.75 1.11 11.23
CA GLU A 96 0.44 1.78 11.38
C GLU A 96 0.45 3.19 10.76
N GLU A 97 1.58 3.90 10.87
CA GLU A 97 1.73 5.26 10.37
C GLU A 97 1.78 5.34 8.83
N LEU A 98 2.17 4.23 8.17
CA LEU A 98 2.17 4.14 6.70
C LEU A 98 0.76 4.24 6.10
N VAL A 99 -0.27 3.82 6.85
CA VAL A 99 -1.67 3.75 6.40
C VAL A 99 -2.63 4.54 7.28
N VAL A 100 -2.11 5.47 8.09
CA VAL A 100 -2.90 6.23 9.08
C VAL A 100 -3.96 7.13 8.44
N ASN A 101 -3.74 7.58 7.20
CA ASN A 101 -4.65 8.45 6.46
C ASN A 101 -5.60 7.69 5.52
N ARG A 102 -5.77 6.38 5.73
CA ARG A 102 -6.82 5.62 5.03
C ARG A 102 -8.21 6.14 5.42
N GLU A 103 -9.12 6.17 4.46
CA GLU A 103 -10.49 6.66 4.63
C GLU A 103 -11.52 5.53 4.65
N TRP A 104 -11.07 4.28 4.72
CA TRP A 104 -11.90 3.08 4.82
C TRP A 104 -11.77 2.44 6.19
#